data_AF-A0A4E0QRZ0-F1
#
_entry.id   AF-A0A4E0QRZ0-F1
#
_cell.length_a   1.000
_cell.length_b   1.000
_cell.length_c   1.000
_cell.angle_alpha   90.00
_cell.angle_beta   90.00
_cell.angle_gamma   90.00
#
_symmetry.space_group_name_H-M   'P 1'
#
loop_
_entity.id
_entity.type
_entity.pdbx_description
1 polymer ?
#
loop_
_entity_poly.entity_id
_entity_poly.type
_entity_poly.pdbx_seq_one_letter_code
_entity_poly.pdbx_strand_id
1 'polypeptide(L)'
;MSFKISMFSGSTDLDEALTLLAQTAMGLPRDCKTLTLEQAHEYYCSEAGYNQLLQTAKRFQINPLLKLQQLDRLFRDELLSRKALRTHAARNVYNSGKVALWQALWTPFKDKLLPNQALLQAMADFIALNTVQSGVNWLVQQLESMGFAIKHLTNNKHSPILFAHRAAMGMQGHVVLYGHYDTVKPQSERWDTDPLQLTVKSNRLYGCGIGDNKGPLAVRLQTIANLDKTPALTWIIQGEEEIGSPFAHQQFPSLLQGLNATLWLEETGYQDDDGTQRVLARVIGNEGNLPPDRFLWTLIESLAQDAALWNVGYRVESRSLNKDFFENGCPFNKQLPTGARYLAIGINDPRSGIHKPNESIPAWTIRLHQRQLVTVFDWVNRIAPGE
;
A
#
# COMPACT_ATOMS: atom_id res chain seq x y z
N MET A 1 -7.44 -10.18 22.14
CA MET A 1 -6.92 -8.96 22.80
C MET A 1 -7.30 -7.78 21.93
N SER A 2 -7.99 -6.77 22.47
CA SER A 2 -8.39 -5.58 21.71
C SER A 2 -7.14 -4.75 21.37
N PHE A 3 -6.76 -4.74 20.09
CA PHE A 3 -5.67 -3.91 19.58
C PHE A 3 -6.06 -2.43 19.78
N LYS A 4 -5.34 -1.72 20.65
CA LYS A 4 -5.46 -0.24 20.72
C LYS A 4 -4.68 0.35 19.56
N ILE A 5 -5.31 0.39 18.39
CA ILE A 5 -4.86 1.21 17.26
C ILE A 5 -5.22 2.68 17.59
N SER A 6 -4.70 3.18 18.70
CA SER A 6 -4.76 4.61 19.04
C SER A 6 -3.70 5.40 18.28
N MET A 7 -2.81 4.74 17.53
CA MET A 7 -1.65 5.42 16.94
C MET A 7 -1.97 6.34 15.76
N PHE A 8 -3.02 6.04 15.01
CA PHE A 8 -3.52 6.95 13.97
C PHE A 8 -4.77 7.74 14.39
N SER A 9 -5.31 7.46 15.58
CA SER A 9 -6.50 8.12 16.13
C SER A 9 -6.23 8.95 17.41
N GLY A 10 -4.98 9.05 17.88
CA GLY A 10 -4.64 9.86 19.06
C GLY A 10 -3.20 9.84 19.59
N SER A 11 -2.24 9.14 18.97
CA SER A 11 -0.84 9.09 19.46
C SER A 11 0.24 9.44 18.43
N THR A 12 -0.11 9.88 17.22
CA THR A 12 0.85 10.59 16.38
C THR A 12 1.13 11.92 17.05
N ASP A 13 2.40 12.27 17.25
CA ASP A 13 2.71 13.62 17.70
C ASP A 13 2.16 14.61 16.67
N LEU A 14 1.66 15.76 17.12
CA LEU A 14 1.16 16.80 16.21
C LEU A 14 2.24 17.13 15.17
N ASP A 15 3.50 17.15 15.59
CA ASP A 15 4.66 17.43 14.75
C ASP A 15 4.84 16.36 13.64
N GLU A 16 4.65 15.07 13.96
CA GLU A 16 4.70 13.98 12.97
C GLU A 16 3.53 14.06 11.99
N ALA A 17 2.32 14.39 12.46
CA ALA A 17 1.14 14.55 11.61
C ALA A 17 1.28 15.74 10.65
N LEU A 18 1.76 16.88 11.17
CA LEU A 18 2.05 18.07 10.38
C LEU A 18 3.16 17.80 9.36
N THR A 19 4.18 17.04 9.72
CA THR A 19 5.25 16.64 8.79
C THR A 19 4.69 15.74 7.69
N LEU A 20 3.93 14.70 8.05
CA LEU A 20 3.34 13.77 7.09
C LEU A 20 2.40 14.48 6.11
N LEU A 21 1.59 15.40 6.60
CA LEU A 21 0.74 16.22 5.75
C LEU A 21 1.60 17.07 4.80
N ALA A 22 2.66 17.73 5.27
CA ALA A 22 3.54 18.53 4.42
C ALA A 22 4.22 17.68 3.34
N GLN A 23 4.70 16.49 3.71
CA GLN A 23 5.29 15.53 2.76
C GLN A 23 4.30 15.07 1.70
N THR A 24 3.07 14.76 2.12
CA THR A 24 2.09 14.12 1.25
C THR A 24 1.30 15.10 0.41
N ALA A 25 0.93 16.23 1.00
CA ALA A 25 0.13 17.22 0.36
C ALA A 25 0.98 18.26 -0.38
N MET A 26 2.10 18.66 0.21
CA MET A 26 2.76 19.92 -0.16
C MET A 26 4.14 19.69 -0.77
N GLY A 27 4.57 18.43 -0.91
CA GLY A 27 5.80 18.07 -1.63
C GLY A 27 7.08 18.23 -0.82
N LEU A 28 6.99 18.25 0.51
CA LEU A 28 8.17 18.17 1.35
C LEU A 28 8.87 16.80 1.13
N PRO A 29 10.21 16.73 1.07
CA PRO A 29 10.93 15.47 0.85
C PRO A 29 10.53 14.38 1.84
N ARG A 30 10.40 13.13 1.37
CA ARG A 30 9.94 11.99 2.18
C ARG A 30 10.93 11.54 3.25
N ASP A 31 12.18 11.94 3.12
CA ASP A 31 13.28 11.71 4.04
C ASP A 31 13.56 12.90 4.98
N CYS A 32 12.75 13.97 4.91
CA CYS A 32 12.95 15.13 5.77
C CYS A 32 12.79 14.77 7.26
N LYS A 33 13.50 15.50 8.12
CA LYS A 33 13.28 15.41 9.57
C LYS A 33 11.87 15.90 9.92
N THR A 34 11.34 15.38 11.03
CA THR A 34 10.10 15.90 11.61
C THR A 34 10.22 17.40 11.84
N LEU A 35 9.27 18.16 11.28
CA LEU A 35 9.16 19.60 11.48
C LEU A 35 8.87 19.90 12.94
N THR A 36 9.56 20.88 13.51
CA THR A 36 9.09 21.48 14.75
C THR A 36 7.80 22.26 14.50
N LEU A 37 7.04 22.55 15.55
CA LEU A 37 5.84 23.36 15.42
C LEU A 37 6.12 24.76 14.84
N GLU A 38 7.26 25.37 15.17
CA GLU A 38 7.70 26.65 14.60
C GLU A 38 7.95 26.54 13.09
N GLN A 39 8.67 25.49 12.66
CA GLN A 39 8.91 25.23 11.24
C GLN A 39 7.61 24.95 10.49
N ALA A 40 6.70 24.18 11.09
CA ALA A 40 5.38 23.94 10.54
C ALA A 40 4.59 25.26 10.45
N HIS A 41 4.62 26.12 11.46
CA HIS A 41 3.94 27.42 11.43
C HIS A 41 4.45 28.28 10.26
N GLU A 42 5.77 28.44 10.14
CA GLU A 42 6.40 29.18 9.03
C GLU A 42 6.01 28.61 7.67
N TYR A 43 5.99 27.28 7.55
CA TYR A 43 5.66 26.59 6.31
C TYR A 43 4.17 26.76 5.95
N TYR A 44 3.26 26.32 6.83
CA TYR A 44 1.81 26.30 6.58
C TYR A 44 1.17 27.69 6.52
N CYS A 45 1.74 28.69 7.20
CA CYS A 45 1.21 30.06 7.22
C CYS A 45 1.95 31.03 6.29
N SER A 46 2.92 30.55 5.49
CA SER A 46 3.40 31.29 4.33
C SER A 46 2.33 31.34 3.24
N GLU A 47 2.35 32.37 2.38
CA GLU A 47 1.43 32.47 1.24
C GLU A 47 1.55 31.24 0.31
N ALA A 48 2.77 30.83 0.00
CA ALA A 48 3.04 29.66 -0.83
C ALA A 48 2.54 28.36 -0.19
N GLY A 49 2.83 28.13 1.09
CA GLY A 49 2.39 26.93 1.80
C GLY A 49 0.88 26.87 1.94
N TYR A 50 0.22 27.98 2.31
CA TYR A 50 -1.23 28.01 2.40
C TYR A 50 -1.90 27.74 1.04
N ASN A 51 -1.36 28.29 -0.06
CA ASN A 51 -1.86 28.00 -1.40
C ASN A 51 -1.70 26.53 -1.78
N GLN A 52 -0.58 25.89 -1.45
CA GLN A 52 -0.39 24.44 -1.67
C GLN A 52 -1.35 23.59 -0.81
N LEU A 53 -1.61 24.00 0.43
CA LEU A 53 -2.61 23.35 1.29
C LEU A 53 -4.02 23.41 0.67
N LEU A 54 -4.42 24.58 0.15
CA LEU A 54 -5.70 24.75 -0.56
C LEU A 54 -5.80 23.87 -1.82
N GLN A 55 -4.73 23.83 -2.63
CA GLN A 55 -4.66 22.96 -3.81
C GLN A 55 -4.80 21.50 -3.42
N THR A 56 -4.21 21.09 -2.30
CA THR A 56 -4.29 19.72 -1.83
C THR A 56 -5.66 19.36 -1.28
N ALA A 57 -6.27 20.25 -0.51
CA ALA A 57 -7.64 20.08 -0.08
C ALA A 57 -8.59 19.92 -1.28
N LYS A 58 -8.40 20.73 -2.33
CA LYS A 58 -9.14 20.56 -3.59
C LYS A 58 -8.93 19.18 -4.23
N ARG A 59 -7.67 18.70 -4.33
CA ARG A 59 -7.34 17.36 -4.86
C ARG A 59 -8.04 16.24 -4.09
N PHE A 60 -8.09 16.33 -2.76
CA PHE A 60 -8.76 15.35 -1.89
C PHE A 60 -10.25 15.62 -1.64
N GLN A 61 -10.82 16.65 -2.25
CA GLN A 61 -12.21 17.09 -2.08
C GLN A 61 -12.56 17.41 -0.61
N ILE A 62 -11.64 18.06 0.09
CA ILE A 62 -11.78 18.51 1.48
C ILE A 62 -12.24 19.97 1.48
N ASN A 63 -13.42 20.25 2.05
CA ASN A 63 -13.92 21.61 2.26
C ASN A 63 -14.87 21.68 3.48
N PRO A 64 -14.95 22.84 4.17
CA PRO A 64 -14.12 24.04 4.01
C PRO A 64 -12.84 23.99 4.85
N LEU A 65 -11.75 24.58 4.36
CA LEU A 65 -10.56 24.85 5.17
C LEU A 65 -10.65 26.23 5.87
N LEU A 66 -9.93 26.37 6.98
CA LEU A 66 -9.76 27.65 7.68
C LEU A 66 -9.09 28.70 6.79
N LYS A 67 -9.47 29.97 6.96
CA LYS A 67 -8.76 31.11 6.37
C LYS A 67 -7.35 31.20 6.94
N LEU A 68 -6.39 31.70 6.17
CA LEU A 68 -4.98 31.86 6.59
C LEU A 68 -4.84 32.54 7.97
N GLN A 69 -5.56 33.63 8.22
CA GLN A 69 -5.54 34.33 9.51
C GLN A 69 -6.02 33.47 10.68
N GLN A 70 -7.00 32.59 10.45
CA GLN A 70 -7.51 31.67 11.47
C GLN A 70 -6.50 30.55 11.73
N LEU A 71 -5.85 30.05 10.68
CA LEU A 71 -4.81 29.04 10.79
C LEU A 71 -3.58 29.58 11.55
N ASP A 72 -3.10 30.76 11.19
CA ASP A 72 -1.98 31.45 11.88
C ASP A 72 -2.27 31.64 13.37
N ARG A 73 -3.50 32.03 13.72
CA ARG A 73 -3.94 32.14 15.11
C ARG A 73 -3.82 30.80 15.85
N LEU A 74 -4.31 29.70 15.27
CA LEU A 74 -4.23 28.38 15.91
C LEU A 74 -2.78 27.91 16.13
N PHE A 75 -1.89 28.17 15.17
CA PHE A 75 -0.46 27.90 15.35
C PHE A 75 0.14 28.71 16.50
N ARG A 76 -0.14 30.02 16.57
CA ARG A 76 0.36 30.88 17.66
C ARG A 76 -0.17 30.44 19.03
N ASP A 77 -1.45 30.09 19.12
CA ASP A 77 -2.07 29.62 20.36
C ASP A 77 -1.39 28.33 20.86
N GLU A 78 -1.08 27.38 19.96
CA GLU A 78 -0.37 26.15 20.32
C GLU A 78 1.11 26.40 20.66
N LEU A 79 1.80 27.30 19.96
CA LEU A 79 3.17 27.72 20.29
C LEU A 79 3.25 28.32 21.71
N LEU A 80 2.29 29.18 22.05
CA LEU A 80 2.17 29.76 23.40
C LEU A 80 1.89 28.68 24.45
N SER A 81 1.00 27.73 24.14
CA SER A 81 0.71 26.59 25.03
C SER A 81 1.96 25.75 25.34
N ARG A 82 2.75 25.38 24.31
CA ARG A 82 4.00 24.62 24.49
C ARG A 82 5.03 25.40 25.30
N LYS A 83 5.16 26.71 25.09
CA LYS A 83 6.04 27.57 25.89
C LYS A 83 5.63 27.58 27.35
N ALA A 84 4.33 27.76 27.63
CA ALA A 84 3.80 27.75 29.00
C ALA A 84 4.03 26.41 29.71
N LEU A 85 3.83 25.28 29.02
CA LEU A 85 4.09 23.94 29.55
C LEU A 85 5.54 23.74 30.01
N ARG A 86 6.51 24.25 29.23
CA ARG A 86 7.95 24.20 29.57
C ARG A 86 8.25 25.03 30.83
N THR A 87 7.59 26.17 30.99
CA THR A 87 7.82 27.09 32.12
C THR A 87 7.13 26.64 33.42
N HIS A 88 6.00 25.93 33.34
CA HIS A 88 5.17 25.60 34.51
C HIS A 88 5.21 24.12 34.94
N ALA A 89 6.33 23.41 34.72
CA ALA A 89 6.58 22.06 35.23
C ALA A 89 5.42 21.07 34.98
N ALA A 90 4.93 20.99 33.75
CA ALA A 90 3.89 20.05 33.30
C ALA A 90 2.49 20.21 33.92
N ARG A 91 2.15 21.34 34.57
CA ARG A 91 0.74 21.66 34.81
C ARG A 91 0.07 21.95 33.46
N ASN A 92 -0.86 21.08 33.06
CA ASN A 92 -1.51 21.14 31.76
C ASN A 92 -2.62 22.21 31.75
N VAL A 93 -2.21 23.49 31.70
CA VAL A 93 -3.14 24.63 31.79
C VAL A 93 -3.78 24.98 30.43
N TYR A 94 -3.23 24.47 29.30
CA TYR A 94 -3.59 24.93 27.94
C TYR A 94 -3.71 23.81 26.89
N ASN A 95 -4.27 22.65 27.25
CA ASN A 95 -4.42 21.51 26.32
C ASN A 95 -5.38 21.76 25.13
N SER A 96 -5.98 22.95 25.01
CA SER A 96 -6.96 23.32 23.99
C SER A 96 -6.36 23.66 22.62
N GLY A 97 -5.13 24.21 22.56
CA GLY A 97 -4.47 24.63 21.31
C GLY A 97 -4.17 23.46 20.36
N LYS A 98 -3.52 22.43 20.89
CA LYS A 98 -3.16 21.19 20.17
C LYS A 98 -4.38 20.54 19.53
N VAL A 99 -5.49 20.45 20.26
CA VAL A 99 -6.74 19.83 19.79
C VAL A 99 -7.34 20.65 18.65
N ALA A 100 -7.39 21.97 18.77
CA ALA A 100 -7.98 22.83 17.74
C ALA A 100 -7.18 22.81 16.44
N LEU A 101 -5.84 22.94 16.51
CA LEU A 101 -4.98 22.88 15.33
C LEU A 101 -5.04 21.50 14.65
N TRP A 102 -5.03 20.43 15.45
CA TRP A 102 -5.19 19.05 14.95
C TRP A 102 -6.54 18.82 14.26
N GLN A 103 -7.63 19.31 14.85
CA GLN A 103 -8.97 19.20 14.28
C GLN A 103 -9.09 19.98 12.97
N ALA A 104 -8.47 21.16 12.89
CA ALA A 104 -8.56 22.01 11.72
C ALA A 104 -7.68 21.51 10.56
N LEU A 105 -6.47 21.03 10.84
CA LEU A 105 -5.48 20.77 9.80
C LEU A 105 -5.29 19.30 9.49
N TRP A 106 -5.29 18.42 10.51
CA TRP A 106 -4.97 17.01 10.30
C TRP A 106 -6.21 16.13 10.13
N THR A 107 -7.21 16.35 10.97
CA THR A 107 -8.44 15.53 10.98
C THR A 107 -9.12 15.42 9.59
N PRO A 108 -9.19 16.48 8.76
CA PRO A 108 -9.80 16.38 7.44
C PRO A 108 -9.01 15.49 6.45
N PHE A 109 -7.70 15.32 6.66
CA PHE A 109 -6.82 14.60 5.75
C PHE A 109 -6.52 13.17 6.20
N LYS A 110 -6.52 12.88 7.51
CA LYS A 110 -6.02 11.61 8.06
C LYS A 110 -6.61 10.37 7.37
N ASP A 111 -7.92 10.35 7.08
CA ASP A 111 -8.60 9.19 6.47
C ASP A 111 -8.37 9.08 4.95
N LYS A 112 -7.81 10.14 4.33
CA LYS A 112 -7.33 10.12 2.94
C LYS A 112 -5.89 9.60 2.85
N LEU A 113 -5.08 9.86 3.87
CA LEU A 113 -3.64 9.63 3.83
C LEU A 113 -3.17 8.37 4.54
N LEU A 114 -3.94 7.87 5.50
CA LEU A 114 -3.55 6.74 6.34
C LEU A 114 -4.51 5.54 6.20
N PRO A 115 -4.01 4.32 6.46
CA PRO A 115 -4.86 3.14 6.52
C PRO A 115 -5.90 3.29 7.64
N ASN A 116 -7.10 2.76 7.37
CA ASN A 116 -8.16 2.72 8.37
C ASN A 116 -7.91 1.60 9.40
N GLN A 117 -8.70 1.64 10.47
CA GLN A 117 -8.66 0.67 11.56
C GLN A 117 -8.82 -0.79 11.11
N ALA A 118 -9.77 -1.04 10.20
CA ALA A 118 -10.11 -2.38 9.75
C ALA A 118 -8.95 -3.03 8.98
N LEU A 119 -8.28 -2.25 8.13
CA LEU A 119 -7.10 -2.69 7.40
C LEU A 119 -5.92 -2.98 8.33
N LEU A 120 -5.68 -2.10 9.30
CA LEU A 120 -4.62 -2.33 10.29
C LEU A 120 -4.88 -3.57 11.13
N GLN A 121 -6.13 -3.84 11.49
CA GLN A 121 -6.49 -5.07 12.19
C GLN A 121 -6.27 -6.30 11.31
N ALA A 122 -6.71 -6.29 10.05
CA ALA A 122 -6.49 -7.40 9.13
C ALA A 122 -5.00 -7.67 8.90
N MET A 123 -4.18 -6.62 8.78
CA MET A 123 -2.72 -6.76 8.73
C MET A 123 -2.16 -7.36 10.02
N ALA A 124 -2.60 -6.89 11.19
CA ALA A 124 -2.15 -7.41 12.48
C ALA A 124 -2.47 -8.91 12.64
N ASP A 125 -3.71 -9.29 12.30
CA ASP A 125 -4.15 -10.68 12.35
C ASP A 125 -3.30 -11.56 11.43
N PHE A 126 -3.01 -11.09 10.21
CA PHE A 126 -2.23 -11.86 9.25
C PHE A 126 -0.74 -11.95 9.63
N ILE A 127 -0.14 -10.86 10.10
CA ILE A 127 1.26 -10.82 10.57
C ILE A 127 1.46 -11.82 11.72
N ALA A 128 0.50 -11.91 12.65
CA ALA A 128 0.57 -12.84 13.78
C ALA A 128 0.58 -14.33 13.40
N LEU A 129 0.16 -14.69 12.18
CA LEU A 129 0.15 -16.08 11.71
C LEU A 129 1.56 -16.56 11.36
N ASN A 130 2.17 -17.35 12.23
CA ASN A 130 3.57 -17.77 12.09
C ASN A 130 3.76 -19.15 11.42
N THR A 131 2.70 -19.76 10.88
CA THR A 131 2.78 -21.02 10.12
C THR A 131 2.07 -20.91 8.78
N VAL A 132 2.59 -21.63 7.78
CA VAL A 132 1.98 -21.80 6.45
C VAL A 132 0.52 -22.26 6.59
N GLN A 133 0.24 -23.24 7.45
CA GLN A 133 -1.11 -23.78 7.65
C GLN A 133 -2.07 -22.73 8.22
N SER A 134 -1.63 -21.94 9.21
CA SER A 134 -2.48 -20.86 9.74
C SER A 134 -2.73 -19.78 8.70
N GLY A 135 -1.72 -19.42 7.90
CA GLY A 135 -1.83 -18.41 6.85
C GLY A 135 -2.82 -18.81 5.75
N VAL A 136 -2.70 -20.03 5.23
CA VAL A 136 -3.61 -20.52 4.19
C VAL A 136 -5.05 -20.62 4.69
N ASN A 137 -5.26 -21.08 5.94
CA ASN A 137 -6.60 -21.18 6.52
C ASN A 137 -7.27 -19.79 6.66
N TRP A 138 -6.50 -18.80 7.13
CA TRP A 138 -7.01 -17.44 7.23
C TRP A 138 -7.35 -16.86 5.85
N LEU A 139 -6.48 -17.04 4.86
CA LEU A 139 -6.72 -16.57 3.49
C LEU A 139 -7.95 -17.19 2.87
N VAL A 140 -8.15 -18.50 3.05
CA VAL A 140 -9.36 -19.20 2.58
C VAL A 140 -10.61 -18.56 3.17
N GLN A 141 -10.63 -18.34 4.47
CA GLN A 141 -11.76 -17.69 5.14
C GLN A 141 -12.03 -16.27 4.60
N GLN A 142 -10.97 -15.46 4.40
CA GLN A 142 -11.12 -14.12 3.85
C GLN A 142 -11.69 -14.18 2.42
N LEU A 143 -11.10 -15.00 1.56
CA LEU A 143 -11.49 -15.13 0.15
C LEU A 143 -12.93 -15.68 0.00
N GLU A 144 -13.30 -16.71 0.76
CA GLU A 144 -14.67 -17.26 0.76
C GLU A 144 -15.69 -16.22 1.24
N SER A 145 -15.37 -15.45 2.27
CA SER A 145 -16.25 -14.37 2.76
C SER A 145 -16.48 -13.27 1.71
N MET A 146 -15.54 -13.12 0.77
CA MET A 146 -15.61 -12.19 -0.35
C MET A 146 -16.28 -12.82 -1.60
N GLY A 147 -16.76 -14.07 -1.50
CA GLY A 147 -17.47 -14.77 -2.57
C GLY A 147 -16.57 -15.43 -3.62
N PHE A 148 -15.29 -15.66 -3.30
CA PHE A 148 -14.41 -16.45 -4.18
C PHE A 148 -14.70 -17.94 -4.05
N ALA A 149 -14.77 -18.65 -5.17
CA ALA A 149 -14.67 -20.10 -5.22
C ALA A 149 -13.19 -20.49 -5.26
N ILE A 150 -12.75 -21.35 -4.34
CA ILE A 150 -11.34 -21.68 -4.16
C ILE A 150 -11.08 -23.13 -4.57
N LYS A 151 -10.16 -23.31 -5.53
CA LYS A 151 -9.54 -24.61 -5.81
C LYS A 151 -8.20 -24.68 -5.11
N HIS A 152 -8.07 -25.63 -4.19
CA HIS A 152 -6.81 -25.95 -3.55
C HIS A 152 -6.00 -26.89 -4.45
N LEU A 153 -4.79 -26.48 -4.82
CA LEU A 153 -3.81 -27.39 -5.38
C LEU A 153 -2.93 -27.86 -4.23
N THR A 154 -2.96 -29.16 -3.95
CA THR A 154 -2.29 -29.77 -2.79
C THR A 154 -1.65 -31.09 -3.13
N ASN A 155 -0.59 -31.43 -2.41
CA ASN A 155 -0.06 -32.80 -2.32
C ASN A 155 0.60 -33.00 -0.94
N ASN A 156 1.16 -34.18 -0.70
CA ASN A 156 1.74 -34.54 0.60
C ASN A 156 3.12 -33.92 0.87
N LYS A 157 3.71 -33.17 -0.08
CA LYS A 157 5.09 -32.67 -0.03
C LYS A 157 5.19 -31.15 -0.01
N HIS A 158 4.16 -30.46 -0.46
CA HIS A 158 4.20 -29.04 -0.78
C HIS A 158 3.14 -28.24 -0.05
N SER A 159 3.44 -26.97 0.22
CA SER A 159 2.42 -26.02 0.71
C SER A 159 1.33 -25.81 -0.35
N PRO A 160 0.06 -25.65 0.07
CA PRO A 160 -1.03 -25.42 -0.87
C PRO A 160 -0.82 -24.19 -1.78
N ILE A 161 -1.27 -24.29 -3.02
CA ILE A 161 -1.52 -23.13 -3.88
C ILE A 161 -3.03 -22.90 -3.93
N LEU A 162 -3.46 -21.69 -3.61
CA LEU A 162 -4.84 -21.26 -3.74
C LEU A 162 -5.06 -20.71 -5.15
N PHE A 163 -5.98 -21.33 -5.89
CA PHE A 163 -6.54 -20.76 -7.10
C PHE A 163 -7.97 -20.31 -6.80
N ALA A 164 -8.13 -19.04 -6.49
CA ALA A 164 -9.40 -18.45 -6.10
C ALA A 164 -10.01 -17.68 -7.27
N HIS A 165 -11.25 -17.96 -7.63
CA HIS A 165 -11.95 -17.26 -8.71
C HIS A 165 -13.24 -16.62 -8.20
N ARG A 166 -13.50 -15.38 -8.63
CA ARG A 166 -14.77 -14.69 -8.43
C ARG A 166 -15.22 -14.09 -9.76
N ALA A 167 -16.48 -14.33 -10.12
CA ALA A 167 -17.11 -13.73 -11.29
C ALA A 167 -17.15 -12.19 -11.16
N ALA A 168 -17.31 -11.51 -12.28
CA ALA A 168 -17.38 -10.05 -12.27
C ALA A 168 -18.61 -9.54 -11.49
N MET A 169 -18.42 -8.43 -10.78
CA MET A 169 -19.47 -7.72 -10.05
C MET A 169 -19.66 -6.36 -10.69
N GLY A 170 -20.62 -6.22 -11.61
CA GLY A 170 -20.98 -4.92 -12.19
C GLY A 170 -19.89 -4.22 -13.02
N MET A 171 -18.82 -4.94 -13.41
CA MET A 171 -17.79 -4.51 -14.35
C MET A 171 -17.51 -5.61 -15.38
N GLN A 172 -16.76 -5.27 -16.43
CA GLN A 172 -16.29 -6.17 -17.47
C GLN A 172 -14.80 -6.45 -17.35
N GLY A 173 -14.32 -7.46 -18.08
CA GLY A 173 -12.92 -7.86 -18.12
C GLY A 173 -12.51 -8.80 -16.98
N HIS A 174 -11.23 -9.20 -17.01
CA HIS A 174 -10.68 -10.17 -16.08
C HIS A 174 -9.28 -9.75 -15.62
N VAL A 175 -9.05 -9.78 -14.30
CA VAL A 175 -7.74 -9.54 -13.69
C VAL A 175 -7.25 -10.82 -13.05
N VAL A 176 -6.01 -11.20 -13.39
CA VAL A 176 -5.27 -12.23 -12.65
C VAL A 176 -4.33 -11.57 -11.66
N LEU A 177 -4.55 -11.84 -10.38
CA LEU A 177 -3.74 -11.40 -9.26
C LEU A 177 -2.80 -12.54 -8.86
N TYR A 178 -1.54 -12.22 -8.57
CA TYR A 178 -0.60 -13.17 -7.98
C TYR A 178 -0.09 -12.66 -6.65
N GLY A 179 0.21 -13.59 -5.72
CA GLY A 179 0.99 -13.33 -4.52
C GLY A 179 1.39 -14.59 -3.77
N HIS A 180 1.93 -14.42 -2.56
CA HIS A 180 2.28 -15.53 -1.68
C HIS A 180 2.01 -15.21 -0.22
N TYR A 181 1.97 -16.24 0.61
CA TYR A 181 1.59 -16.13 2.03
C TYR A 181 2.61 -16.73 3.00
N ASP A 182 3.60 -17.46 2.49
CA ASP A 182 4.77 -17.84 3.28
C ASP A 182 5.68 -16.63 3.51
N THR A 183 6.38 -16.67 4.63
CA THR A 183 7.37 -15.66 5.02
C THR A 183 8.62 -16.37 5.50
N VAL A 184 9.77 -15.71 5.40
CA VAL A 184 10.97 -16.15 6.12
C VAL A 184 10.71 -16.22 7.62
N LYS A 185 11.42 -17.11 8.33
CA LYS A 185 11.34 -17.16 9.81
C LYS A 185 12.04 -15.93 10.40
N PRO A 186 11.39 -15.15 11.28
CA PRO A 186 12.02 -14.00 11.89
C PRO A 186 13.09 -14.41 12.92
N GLN A 187 14.19 -13.65 12.97
CA GLN A 187 15.22 -13.73 14.02
C GLN A 187 14.88 -12.72 15.12
N SER A 188 13.93 -13.05 15.99
CA SER A 188 13.29 -12.09 16.92
C SER A 188 14.27 -11.26 17.76
N GLU A 189 15.42 -11.84 18.13
CA GLU A 189 16.47 -11.17 18.92
C GLU A 189 17.14 -9.98 18.21
N ARG A 190 16.96 -9.85 16.89
CA ARG A 190 17.52 -8.75 16.08
C ARG A 190 16.51 -7.64 15.79
N TRP A 191 15.27 -7.76 16.27
CA TRP A 191 14.22 -6.79 16.02
C TRP A 191 14.04 -5.84 17.20
N ASP A 192 13.74 -4.57 16.90
CA ASP A 192 13.38 -3.56 17.89
C ASP A 192 11.91 -3.65 18.31
N THR A 193 11.09 -4.36 17.52
CA THR A 193 9.66 -4.60 17.73
C THR A 193 9.37 -6.08 17.59
N ASP A 194 8.33 -6.62 18.24
CA ASP A 194 7.95 -8.03 18.04
C ASP A 194 7.61 -8.29 16.56
N PRO A 195 8.35 -9.18 15.85
CA PRO A 195 8.13 -9.44 14.43
C PRO A 195 6.76 -10.04 14.11
N LEU A 196 6.10 -10.67 15.08
CA LEU A 196 4.77 -11.27 14.93
C LEU A 196 3.65 -10.35 15.42
N GLN A 197 3.96 -9.09 15.76
CA GLN A 197 2.96 -8.09 16.12
C GLN A 197 3.12 -6.86 15.24
N LEU A 198 2.03 -6.46 14.58
CA LEU A 198 2.01 -5.23 13.79
C LEU A 198 2.28 -4.03 14.70
N THR A 199 3.41 -3.37 14.48
CA THR A 199 3.79 -2.17 15.24
C THR A 199 3.75 -0.96 14.32
N VAL A 200 3.00 0.06 14.70
CA VAL A 200 3.01 1.36 14.00
C VAL A 200 4.02 2.27 14.72
N LYS A 201 4.99 2.82 14.01
CA LYS A 201 5.96 3.76 14.60
C LYS A 201 6.46 4.73 13.53
N SER A 202 6.45 6.04 13.85
CA SER A 202 6.96 7.09 12.96
C SER A 202 6.46 6.96 11.51
N ASN A 203 5.14 6.83 11.36
CA ASN A 203 4.44 6.67 10.07
C ASN A 203 4.85 5.43 9.25
N ARG A 204 5.44 4.42 9.88
CA ARG A 204 5.72 3.11 9.28
C ARG A 204 5.00 2.00 10.03
N LEU A 205 4.72 0.92 9.32
CA LEU A 205 4.16 -0.32 9.86
C LEU A 205 5.27 -1.37 9.83
N TYR A 206 5.56 -1.97 10.99
CA TYR A 206 6.59 -2.98 11.20
C TYR A 206 5.96 -4.34 11.45
N GLY A 207 6.57 -5.38 10.92
CA GLY A 207 6.17 -6.78 11.11
C GLY A 207 6.83 -7.69 10.08
N CYS A 208 7.06 -8.95 10.43
CA CYS A 208 7.67 -9.91 9.52
C CYS A 208 6.71 -10.23 8.36
N GLY A 209 7.20 -10.05 7.13
CA GLY A 209 6.43 -10.19 5.90
C GLY A 209 5.51 -9.01 5.59
N ILE A 210 5.63 -7.88 6.31
CA ILE A 210 4.82 -6.68 6.01
C ILE A 210 5.15 -6.06 4.65
N GLY A 211 6.38 -6.23 4.16
CA GLY A 211 6.81 -5.84 2.82
C GLY A 211 6.76 -6.98 1.81
N ASP A 212 6.99 -8.22 2.25
CA ASP A 212 6.98 -9.43 1.41
C ASP A 212 6.37 -10.64 2.16
N ASN A 213 5.07 -10.92 2.07
CA ASN A 213 4.05 -10.25 1.24
C ASN A 213 2.69 -10.15 1.95
N LYS A 214 2.67 -10.31 3.27
CA LYS A 214 1.44 -10.19 4.07
C LYS A 214 0.83 -8.79 4.00
N GLY A 215 1.66 -7.74 3.98
CA GLY A 215 1.18 -6.36 3.89
C GLY A 215 0.48 -6.06 2.56
N PRO A 216 1.16 -6.20 1.40
CA PRO A 216 0.52 -5.96 0.11
C PRO A 216 -0.72 -6.83 -0.11
N LEU A 217 -0.66 -8.12 0.28
CA LEU A 217 -1.80 -9.02 0.19
C LEU A 217 -2.99 -8.55 1.05
N ALA A 218 -2.73 -8.11 2.29
CA ALA A 218 -3.76 -7.55 3.17
C ALA A 218 -4.38 -6.26 2.58
N VAL A 219 -3.57 -5.36 2.00
CA VAL A 219 -4.10 -4.14 1.35
C VAL A 219 -5.05 -4.50 0.21
N ARG A 220 -4.67 -5.46 -0.66
CA ARG A 220 -5.51 -5.89 -1.78
C ARG A 220 -6.80 -6.55 -1.31
N LEU A 221 -6.72 -7.47 -0.35
CA LEU A 221 -7.89 -8.16 0.22
C LEU A 221 -8.91 -7.15 0.75
N GLN A 222 -8.47 -6.24 1.62
CA GLN A 222 -9.33 -5.22 2.20
C GLN A 222 -9.87 -4.24 1.17
N THR A 223 -9.08 -3.88 0.15
CA THR A 223 -9.57 -2.99 -0.91
C THR A 223 -10.67 -3.67 -1.70
N ILE A 224 -10.45 -4.91 -2.18
CA ILE A 224 -11.44 -5.68 -2.94
C ILE A 224 -12.69 -5.95 -2.11
N ALA A 225 -12.56 -6.20 -0.79
CA ALA A 225 -13.69 -6.45 0.10
C ALA A 225 -14.61 -5.22 0.27
N ASN A 226 -14.07 -4.00 0.08
CA ASN A 226 -14.82 -2.76 0.21
C ASN A 226 -15.31 -2.19 -1.14
N LEU A 227 -15.12 -2.92 -2.25
CA LEU A 227 -15.61 -2.49 -3.56
C LEU A 227 -16.92 -3.16 -3.91
N ASP A 228 -17.93 -2.35 -4.22
CA ASP A 228 -19.24 -2.83 -4.68
C ASP A 228 -19.18 -3.41 -6.10
N LYS A 229 -18.17 -3.03 -6.88
CA LYS A 229 -17.98 -3.43 -8.26
C LYS A 229 -16.54 -3.82 -8.54
N THR A 230 -16.34 -4.94 -9.23
CA THR A 230 -15.03 -5.44 -9.68
C THR A 230 -15.16 -6.17 -11.01
N PRO A 231 -14.11 -6.21 -11.85
CA PRO A 231 -14.04 -7.17 -12.96
C PRO A 231 -14.07 -8.61 -12.42
N ALA A 232 -14.07 -9.60 -13.32
CA ALA A 232 -13.77 -10.97 -12.88
C ALA A 232 -12.37 -11.00 -12.27
N LEU A 233 -12.18 -11.77 -11.20
CA LEU A 233 -10.91 -11.86 -10.49
C LEU A 233 -10.49 -13.33 -10.39
N THR A 234 -9.25 -13.61 -10.76
CA THR A 234 -8.58 -14.86 -10.40
C THR A 234 -7.37 -14.53 -9.57
N TRP A 235 -7.30 -15.05 -8.35
CA TRP A 235 -6.16 -14.88 -7.46
C TRP A 235 -5.40 -16.17 -7.30
N ILE A 236 -4.11 -16.13 -7.61
CA ILE A 236 -3.19 -17.25 -7.48
C ILE A 236 -2.25 -16.93 -6.33
N ILE A 237 -2.36 -17.68 -5.23
CA ILE A 237 -1.58 -17.43 -4.01
C ILE A 237 -0.83 -18.70 -3.62
N GLN A 238 0.49 -18.65 -3.57
CA GLN A 238 1.32 -19.81 -3.19
C GLN A 238 1.92 -19.68 -1.78
N GLY A 239 2.40 -20.81 -1.23
CA GLY A 239 3.00 -20.86 0.11
C GLY A 239 4.44 -21.36 0.13
N GLU A 240 5.18 -21.19 -0.97
CA GLU A 240 6.58 -21.65 -1.09
C GLU A 240 7.47 -20.61 -1.80
N GLU A 241 7.07 -19.35 -1.91
CA GLU A 241 7.84 -18.34 -2.67
C GLU A 241 9.24 -18.14 -2.08
N GLU A 242 9.32 -18.10 -0.76
CA GLU A 242 10.54 -17.84 0.02
C GLU A 242 11.55 -18.99 -0.03
N ILE A 243 11.13 -20.14 -0.56
CA ILE A 243 11.98 -21.32 -0.77
C ILE A 243 12.14 -21.67 -2.26
N GLY A 244 11.80 -20.74 -3.16
CA GLY A 244 12.01 -20.90 -4.61
C GLY A 244 10.85 -21.56 -5.36
N SER A 245 9.66 -21.61 -4.77
CA SER A 245 8.40 -21.96 -5.45
C SER A 245 8.34 -23.34 -6.15
N PRO A 246 8.88 -24.43 -5.57
CA PRO A 246 9.03 -25.70 -6.29
C PRO A 246 7.69 -26.30 -6.75
N PHE A 247 6.60 -26.15 -6.00
CA PHE A 247 5.30 -26.62 -6.46
C PHE A 247 4.70 -25.73 -7.55
N ALA A 248 4.84 -24.41 -7.43
CA ALA A 248 4.33 -23.47 -8.44
C ALA A 248 5.01 -23.67 -9.79
N HIS A 249 6.30 -24.01 -9.84
CA HIS A 249 6.98 -24.41 -11.07
C HIS A 249 6.33 -25.61 -11.76
N GLN A 250 5.74 -26.54 -11.00
CA GLN A 250 5.04 -27.71 -11.56
C GLN A 250 3.62 -27.37 -12.02
N GLN A 251 2.93 -26.47 -11.31
CA GLN A 251 1.50 -26.23 -11.52
C GLN A 251 1.20 -25.05 -12.47
N PHE A 252 2.00 -23.99 -12.45
CA PHE A 252 1.70 -22.77 -13.21
C PHE A 252 1.69 -22.94 -14.73
N PRO A 253 2.54 -23.78 -15.36
CA PRO A 253 2.49 -23.97 -16.81
C PRO A 253 1.09 -24.38 -17.31
N SER A 254 0.41 -25.32 -16.63
CA SER A 254 -0.94 -25.74 -17.01
C SER A 254 -2.02 -24.79 -16.50
N LEU A 255 -1.82 -24.19 -15.32
CA LEU A 255 -2.79 -23.33 -14.68
C LEU A 255 -2.97 -21.98 -15.40
N LEU A 256 -1.87 -21.36 -15.85
CA LEU A 256 -1.89 -20.02 -16.44
C LEU A 256 -2.29 -20.02 -17.92
N GLN A 257 -1.92 -21.07 -18.67
CA GLN A 257 -2.25 -21.19 -20.10
C GLN A 257 -3.76 -21.19 -20.37
N GLY A 258 -4.57 -21.62 -19.41
CA GLY A 258 -6.04 -21.62 -19.53
C GLY A 258 -6.70 -20.27 -19.27
N LEU A 259 -5.94 -19.22 -18.92
CA LEU A 259 -6.49 -17.93 -18.53
C LEU A 259 -6.34 -16.90 -19.65
N ASN A 260 -7.44 -16.23 -19.97
CA ASN A 260 -7.45 -15.07 -20.85
C ASN A 260 -7.81 -13.82 -20.04
N ALA A 261 -6.79 -13.21 -19.44
CA ALA A 261 -6.97 -12.03 -18.59
C ALA A 261 -6.67 -10.74 -19.35
N THR A 262 -7.50 -9.72 -19.10
CA THR A 262 -7.27 -8.35 -19.57
C THR A 262 -5.99 -7.74 -18.96
N LEU A 263 -5.68 -8.11 -17.71
CA LEU A 263 -4.49 -7.67 -17.00
C LEU A 263 -3.97 -8.74 -16.02
N TRP A 264 -2.65 -8.88 -15.98
CA TRP A 264 -1.91 -9.68 -15.00
C TRP A 264 -1.24 -8.72 -14.00
N LEU A 265 -1.60 -8.83 -12.72
CA LEU A 265 -1.25 -7.85 -11.69
C LEU A 265 -0.47 -8.48 -10.53
N GLU A 266 0.74 -7.96 -10.30
CA GLU A 266 1.65 -8.37 -9.21
C GLU A 266 1.88 -7.21 -8.21
N GLU A 267 2.25 -7.51 -6.96
CA GLU A 267 2.42 -6.49 -5.90
C GLU A 267 3.84 -5.97 -5.66
N THR A 268 4.82 -6.41 -6.44
CA THR A 268 6.25 -6.08 -6.23
C THR A 268 6.62 -4.62 -6.56
N GLY A 269 5.64 -3.76 -6.87
CA GLY A 269 5.93 -2.36 -7.15
C GLY A 269 6.53 -1.62 -5.95
N TYR A 270 7.27 -0.57 -6.27
CA TYR A 270 8.20 0.07 -5.35
C TYR A 270 8.10 1.60 -5.45
N GLN A 271 8.46 2.28 -4.38
CA GLN A 271 8.67 3.73 -4.34
C GLN A 271 10.17 3.98 -4.20
N ASP A 272 10.71 5.01 -4.86
CA ASP A 272 12.10 5.44 -4.65
C ASP A 272 12.21 6.29 -3.36
N ASP A 273 13.43 6.67 -2.96
CA ASP A 273 13.67 7.42 -1.69
C ASP A 273 12.93 8.77 -1.63
N ASP A 274 12.80 9.44 -2.78
CA ASP A 274 12.05 10.69 -2.92
C ASP A 274 10.53 10.47 -2.95
N GLY A 275 10.08 9.22 -2.92
CA GLY A 275 8.69 8.79 -3.03
C GLY A 275 8.20 8.60 -4.47
N THR A 276 9.05 8.77 -5.49
CA THR A 276 8.68 8.54 -6.90
C THR A 276 8.22 7.10 -7.08
N GLN A 277 7.03 6.93 -7.65
CA GLN A 277 6.48 5.61 -7.87
C GLN A 277 7.11 4.91 -9.06
N ARG A 278 7.63 3.71 -8.82
CA ARG A 278 8.05 2.80 -9.86
C ARG A 278 6.90 1.90 -10.29
N VAL A 279 6.58 1.98 -11.58
CA VAL A 279 5.58 1.14 -12.22
C VAL A 279 6.29 0.19 -13.17
N LEU A 280 6.23 -1.11 -12.88
CA LEU A 280 6.72 -2.12 -13.81
C LEU A 280 5.59 -2.51 -14.76
N ALA A 281 5.73 -2.24 -16.04
CA ALA A 281 4.69 -2.50 -17.02
C ALA A 281 5.29 -3.01 -18.33
N ARG A 282 4.70 -4.07 -18.88
CA ARG A 282 5.17 -4.71 -20.12
C ARG A 282 4.06 -5.51 -20.79
N VAL A 283 4.26 -5.82 -22.07
CA VAL A 283 3.51 -6.86 -22.78
C VAL A 283 4.44 -8.07 -22.95
N ILE A 284 3.94 -9.27 -22.75
CA ILE A 284 4.73 -10.49 -22.94
C ILE A 284 4.79 -10.83 -24.44
N GLY A 285 6.00 -10.87 -25.00
CA GLY A 285 6.25 -11.27 -26.38
C GLY A 285 6.74 -12.72 -26.49
N ASN A 286 6.87 -13.22 -27.72
CA ASN A 286 7.33 -14.59 -27.99
C ASN A 286 8.79 -14.85 -27.58
N GLU A 287 9.65 -13.84 -27.71
CA GLU A 287 11.10 -13.94 -27.43
C GLU A 287 11.54 -12.97 -26.31
N GLY A 288 10.61 -12.54 -25.45
CA GLY A 288 10.91 -11.68 -24.31
C GLY A 288 9.89 -10.57 -24.08
N ASN A 289 10.32 -9.52 -23.39
CA ASN A 289 9.43 -8.42 -22.99
C ASN A 289 9.28 -7.39 -24.10
N LEU A 290 8.04 -7.03 -24.39
CA LEU A 290 7.69 -5.89 -25.23
C LEU A 290 7.36 -4.67 -24.36
N PRO A 291 7.59 -3.45 -24.85
CA PRO A 291 7.13 -2.24 -24.17
C PRO A 291 5.60 -2.26 -23.99
N PRO A 292 5.06 -1.46 -23.05
CA PRO A 292 3.62 -1.30 -22.92
C PRO A 292 2.95 -0.95 -24.25
N ASP A 293 1.83 -1.61 -24.55
CA ASP A 293 1.01 -1.26 -25.72
C ASP A 293 0.21 0.03 -25.46
N ARG A 294 -0.51 0.51 -26.49
CA ARG A 294 -1.31 1.74 -26.39
C ARG A 294 -2.30 1.71 -25.23
N PHE A 295 -2.88 0.55 -24.91
CA PHE A 295 -3.86 0.42 -23.86
C PHE A 295 -3.19 0.50 -22.50
N LEU A 296 -2.10 -0.25 -22.29
CA LEU A 296 -1.35 -0.24 -21.05
C LEU A 296 -0.75 1.14 -20.75
N TRP A 297 -0.38 1.93 -21.77
CA TRP A 297 0.01 3.33 -21.59
C TRP A 297 -1.10 4.20 -20.99
N THR A 298 -2.37 4.03 -21.41
CA THR A 298 -3.47 4.80 -20.79
C THR A 298 -3.69 4.45 -19.30
N LEU A 299 -3.38 3.20 -18.90
CA LEU A 299 -3.38 2.81 -17.49
C LEU A 299 -2.23 3.50 -16.76
N ILE A 300 -1.02 3.46 -17.32
CA ILE A 300 0.16 4.11 -16.74
C ILE A 300 -0.08 5.60 -16.53
N GLU A 301 -0.68 6.30 -17.49
CA GLU A 301 -1.04 7.72 -17.37
C GLU A 301 -2.06 7.95 -16.25
N SER A 302 -3.04 7.06 -16.09
CA SER A 302 -4.02 7.13 -15.00
C SER A 302 -3.35 6.91 -13.62
N LEU A 303 -2.39 5.99 -13.53
CA LEU A 303 -1.61 5.75 -12.32
C LEU A 303 -0.69 6.95 -12.00
N ALA A 304 -0.14 7.60 -13.02
CA ALA A 304 0.63 8.83 -12.86
C ALA A 304 -0.23 9.99 -12.30
N GLN A 305 -1.49 10.09 -12.74
CA GLN A 305 -2.44 11.06 -12.17
C GLN A 305 -2.75 10.74 -10.70
N ASP A 306 -2.87 9.47 -10.33
CA ASP A 306 -3.04 9.06 -8.94
C ASP A 306 -1.81 9.42 -8.09
N ALA A 307 -0.60 9.15 -8.58
CA ALA A 307 0.66 9.53 -7.93
C ALA A 307 0.75 11.06 -7.73
N ALA A 308 0.33 11.84 -8.72
CA ALA A 308 0.32 13.30 -8.65
C ALA A 308 -0.62 13.86 -7.55
N LEU A 309 -1.64 13.11 -7.11
CA LEU A 309 -2.47 13.52 -5.97
C LEU A 309 -1.70 13.52 -4.64
N TRP A 310 -0.70 12.63 -4.50
CA TRP A 310 0.22 12.56 -3.35
C TRP A 310 1.51 13.38 -3.58
N ASN A 311 1.53 14.21 -4.63
CA ASN A 311 2.68 15.01 -5.04
C ASN A 311 3.97 14.18 -5.18
N VAL A 312 3.85 12.95 -5.70
CA VAL A 312 4.98 12.09 -5.99
C VAL A 312 5.12 11.89 -7.49
N GLY A 313 6.38 11.75 -7.93
CA GLY A 313 6.69 11.44 -9.32
C GLY A 313 6.27 10.03 -9.68
N TYR A 314 6.41 9.69 -10.97
CA TYR A 314 6.28 8.32 -11.44
C TYR A 314 7.39 8.01 -12.46
N ARG A 315 7.83 6.75 -12.49
CA ARG A 315 8.76 6.21 -13.49
C ARG A 315 8.27 4.83 -13.94
N VAL A 316 8.31 4.61 -15.24
CA VAL A 316 7.96 3.31 -15.83
C VAL A 316 9.23 2.52 -16.10
N GLU A 317 9.22 1.24 -15.73
CA GLU A 317 10.25 0.28 -16.10
C GLU A 317 9.62 -0.82 -16.95
N SER A 318 10.22 -1.12 -18.11
CA SER A 318 9.83 -2.23 -18.98
C SER A 318 10.92 -3.29 -18.96
N ARG A 319 11.06 -3.97 -17.82
CA ARG A 319 12.05 -5.03 -17.63
C ARG A 319 11.48 -6.22 -16.89
N SER A 320 12.25 -7.28 -16.87
CA SER A 320 12.04 -8.43 -15.99
C SER A 320 12.41 -8.11 -14.55
N LEU A 321 11.77 -8.79 -13.59
CA LEU A 321 12.14 -8.70 -12.19
C LEU A 321 13.55 -9.27 -12.00
N ASN A 322 14.32 -8.73 -11.04
CA ASN A 322 15.65 -9.25 -10.71
C ASN A 322 15.64 -10.72 -10.27
N LYS A 323 14.47 -11.25 -9.86
CA LYS A 323 14.29 -12.67 -9.54
C LYS A 323 14.48 -13.59 -10.77
N ASP A 324 14.56 -13.06 -12.00
CA ASP A 324 14.82 -13.85 -13.22
C ASP A 324 16.29 -14.32 -13.37
N PHE A 325 17.22 -13.84 -12.53
CA PHE A 325 18.64 -14.20 -12.58
C PHE A 325 19.04 -15.44 -11.74
N PHE A 326 18.12 -16.01 -10.97
CA PHE A 326 18.30 -17.34 -10.38
C PHE A 326 17.84 -18.40 -11.40
N GLU A 327 18.50 -19.56 -11.45
CA GLU A 327 18.24 -20.63 -12.44
C GLU A 327 16.73 -20.93 -12.62
N ASN A 328 15.93 -20.74 -11.56
CA ASN A 328 14.48 -20.87 -11.56
C ASN A 328 13.75 -19.59 -11.06
N GLY A 329 13.94 -18.44 -11.73
CA GLY A 329 13.18 -17.21 -11.40
C GLY A 329 11.64 -17.35 -11.34
N CYS A 330 10.95 -16.30 -10.88
CA CYS A 330 9.54 -16.32 -10.49
C CYS A 330 8.63 -17.13 -11.47
N PRO A 331 8.00 -18.24 -11.04
CA PRO A 331 7.22 -19.09 -11.93
C PRO A 331 6.02 -18.36 -12.52
N PHE A 332 5.44 -17.38 -11.81
CA PHE A 332 4.32 -16.60 -12.34
C PHE A 332 4.74 -15.81 -13.56
N ASN A 333 5.81 -15.02 -13.45
CA ASN A 333 6.32 -14.18 -14.53
C ASN A 333 6.82 -15.01 -15.73
N LYS A 334 7.46 -16.16 -15.49
CA LYS A 334 7.95 -17.04 -16.56
C LYS A 334 6.84 -17.74 -17.36
N GLN A 335 5.66 -17.90 -16.78
CA GLN A 335 4.55 -18.66 -17.37
C GLN A 335 3.41 -17.77 -17.87
N LEU A 336 3.61 -16.43 -17.90
CA LEU A 336 2.65 -15.51 -18.50
C LEU A 336 2.51 -15.81 -20.01
N PRO A 337 1.28 -15.85 -20.56
CA PRO A 337 1.08 -16.15 -21.97
C PRO A 337 1.55 -14.99 -22.85
N THR A 338 1.98 -15.29 -24.08
CA THR A 338 2.23 -14.28 -25.11
C THR A 338 1.00 -13.37 -25.26
N GLY A 339 1.23 -12.06 -25.33
CA GLY A 339 0.20 -11.03 -25.41
C GLY A 339 -0.29 -10.53 -24.06
N ALA A 340 0.07 -11.19 -22.95
CA ALA A 340 -0.32 -10.77 -21.61
C ALA A 340 0.15 -9.35 -21.32
N ARG A 341 -0.77 -8.49 -20.88
CA ARG A 341 -0.43 -7.19 -20.27
C ARG A 341 -0.12 -7.41 -18.80
N TYR A 342 1.10 -7.07 -18.42
CA TYR A 342 1.61 -7.24 -17.07
C TYR A 342 1.83 -5.88 -16.41
N LEU A 343 1.41 -5.77 -15.15
CA LEU A 343 1.62 -4.62 -14.29
C LEU A 343 2.09 -5.09 -12.91
N ALA A 344 3.13 -4.45 -12.37
CA ALA A 344 3.45 -4.54 -10.95
C ALA A 344 3.47 -3.14 -10.31
N ILE A 345 2.65 -3.01 -9.25
CA ILE A 345 2.53 -1.82 -8.40
C ILE A 345 2.44 -2.27 -6.94
N GLY A 346 2.97 -1.50 -6.00
CA GLY A 346 3.12 -1.94 -4.62
C GLY A 346 3.39 -0.80 -3.65
N ILE A 347 3.61 -1.18 -2.39
CA ILE A 347 3.62 -0.26 -1.23
C ILE A 347 5.01 -0.09 -0.61
N ASN A 348 6.02 -0.78 -1.13
CA ASN A 348 7.37 -0.82 -0.57
C ASN A 348 8.20 0.42 -0.93
N ASP A 349 9.20 0.73 -0.09
CA ASP A 349 10.23 1.76 -0.31
C ASP A 349 11.64 1.18 -0.04
N PRO A 350 12.74 1.90 -0.31
CA PRO A 350 14.12 1.41 -0.10
C PRO A 350 14.42 0.97 1.34
N ARG A 351 13.62 1.48 2.29
CA ARG A 351 13.72 1.16 3.72
C ARG A 351 12.84 -0.01 4.13
N SER A 352 12.14 -0.67 3.20
CA SER A 352 11.26 -1.78 3.55
C SER A 352 11.98 -2.94 4.22
N GLY A 353 13.27 -3.14 3.91
CA GLY A 353 14.09 -4.12 4.61
C GLY A 353 13.58 -5.56 4.44
N ILE A 354 13.05 -5.90 3.27
CA ILE A 354 12.58 -7.26 2.96
C ILE A 354 13.67 -8.29 3.33
N HIS A 355 13.25 -9.34 4.06
CA HIS A 355 14.11 -10.40 4.62
C HIS A 355 15.16 -9.95 5.65
N LYS A 356 15.05 -8.71 6.16
CA LYS A 356 15.93 -8.18 7.21
C LYS A 356 15.15 -7.88 8.48
N PRO A 357 15.83 -7.78 9.65
CA PRO A 357 15.20 -7.29 10.86
C PRO A 357 14.60 -5.89 10.66
N ASN A 358 13.51 -5.60 11.39
CA ASN A 358 12.76 -4.36 11.31
C ASN A 358 12.16 -4.08 9.92
N GLU A 359 11.78 -5.14 9.20
CA GLU A 359 10.98 -5.04 7.97
C GLU A 359 9.77 -4.14 8.20
N SER A 360 9.55 -3.20 7.29
CA SER A 360 8.50 -2.19 7.44
C SER A 360 7.98 -1.67 6.12
N ILE A 361 6.84 -0.98 6.14
CA ILE A 361 6.32 -0.24 4.99
C ILE A 361 5.92 1.18 5.40
N PRO A 362 6.05 2.18 4.51
CA PRO A 362 5.53 3.51 4.76
C PRO A 362 3.99 3.51 4.76
N ALA A 363 3.35 4.08 5.79
CA ALA A 363 1.89 4.06 5.92
C ALA A 363 1.15 4.79 4.78
N TRP A 364 1.76 5.83 4.22
CA TRP A 364 1.14 6.69 3.21
C TRP A 364 0.94 6.00 1.86
N THR A 365 1.78 5.01 1.52
CA THR A 365 1.69 4.29 0.22
C THR A 365 0.47 3.40 0.15
N ILE A 366 -0.07 2.98 1.31
CA ILE A 366 -1.25 2.13 1.39
C ILE A 366 -2.44 2.79 0.69
N ARG A 367 -2.78 4.03 1.04
CA ARG A 367 -3.95 4.71 0.46
C ARG A 367 -3.78 5.03 -1.02
N LEU A 368 -2.56 5.34 -1.45
CA LEU A 368 -2.23 5.44 -2.87
C LEU A 368 -2.48 4.10 -3.58
N HIS A 369 -1.99 2.99 -3.03
CA HIS A 369 -2.17 1.66 -3.62
C HIS A 369 -3.65 1.21 -3.67
N GLN A 370 -4.44 1.47 -2.62
CA GLN A 370 -5.87 1.19 -2.64
C GLN A 370 -6.57 1.93 -3.78
N ARG A 371 -6.24 3.22 -3.96
CA ARG A 371 -6.78 4.03 -5.05
C ARG A 371 -6.35 3.48 -6.41
N GLN A 372 -5.08 3.10 -6.56
CA GLN A 372 -4.57 2.56 -7.82
C GLN A 372 -5.23 1.23 -8.20
N LEU A 373 -5.60 0.40 -7.22
CA LEU A 373 -6.35 -0.81 -7.51
C LEU A 373 -7.74 -0.49 -8.10
N VAL A 374 -8.40 0.57 -7.61
CA VAL A 374 -9.66 1.07 -8.21
C VAL A 374 -9.41 1.55 -9.64
N THR A 375 -8.38 2.36 -9.85
CA THR A 375 -8.00 2.86 -11.19
C THR A 375 -7.72 1.72 -12.17
N VAL A 376 -7.04 0.66 -11.71
CA VAL A 376 -6.79 -0.56 -12.49
C VAL A 376 -8.10 -1.23 -12.89
N PHE A 377 -9.01 -1.46 -11.94
CA PHE A 377 -10.28 -2.11 -12.22
C PHE A 377 -11.19 -1.29 -13.14
N ASP A 378 -11.23 0.02 -12.95
CA ASP A 378 -11.94 0.93 -13.85
C ASP A 378 -11.35 0.92 -15.25
N TRP A 379 -10.02 0.85 -15.38
CA TRP A 379 -9.36 0.74 -16.67
C TRP A 379 -9.69 -0.59 -17.36
N VAL A 380 -9.60 -1.72 -16.65
CA VAL A 380 -9.98 -3.04 -17.17
C VAL A 380 -11.42 -3.02 -17.68
N ASN A 381 -12.34 -2.47 -16.87
CA ASN A 381 -13.75 -2.34 -17.25
C ASN A 381 -13.96 -1.51 -18.52
N ARG A 382 -13.13 -0.48 -18.75
CA ARG A 382 -13.22 0.37 -19.94
C ARG A 382 -12.70 -0.30 -21.22
N ILE A 383 -11.64 -1.11 -21.12
CA ILE A 383 -10.99 -1.68 -22.30
C ILE A 383 -11.51 -3.08 -22.69
N ALA A 384 -12.10 -3.80 -21.74
CA ALA A 384 -12.66 -5.13 -21.97
C ALA A 384 -13.79 -5.21 -23.03
N PRO A 385 -14.68 -4.21 -23.21
CA PRO A 385 -15.75 -4.28 -24.22
C PRO A 385 -15.28 -4.23 -25.69
N GLY A 386 -13.98 -4.31 -25.97
CA GLY A 386 -13.42 -4.14 -27.32
C GLY A 386 -12.28 -5.09 -27.68
N GLU A 387 -12.08 -6.18 -26.95
CA GLU A 387 -11.15 -7.28 -27.28
C GLU A 387 -11.86 -8.55 -27.75
#